data_AF-A0A2A5WW22-F1
#
_entry.id   AF-A0A2A5WW22-F1
#
_cell.length_a   1.000
_cell.length_b   1.000
_cell.length_c   1.000
_cell.angle_alpha   90.00
_cell.angle_beta   90.00
_cell.angle_gamma   90.00
#
_symmetry.space_group_name_H-M   'P 1'
#
loop_
_entity.id
_entity.type
_entity.pdbx_description
1 polymer ?
#
loop_
_entity_poly.entity_id
_entity_poly.type
_entity_poly.pdbx_seq_one_letter_code
_entity_poly.pdbx_strand_id
1 'polypeptide(L)' 'MSNDSITPSLTEFPNAPVSWSPQDSETIAEAEGLDLTADHWAVIQALQEYFARNDGPIKVRELQDALHERFHQIGGRR' A
#
# COMPACT_ATOMS: atom_id res chain seq x y z
N MET A 1 21.34 -8.08 -10.04
CA MET A 1 20.86 -6.91 -9.28
C MET A 1 19.92 -7.48 -8.25
N SER A 2 20.36 -7.56 -7.01
CA SER A 2 19.53 -8.06 -5.91
C SER A 2 18.51 -6.99 -5.62
N ASN A 3 17.26 -7.21 -6.01
CA ASN A 3 16.16 -6.41 -5.54
C ASN A 3 15.96 -6.85 -4.10
N ASP A 4 16.49 -6.10 -3.14
CA ASP A 4 16.22 -6.34 -1.73
C ASP A 4 14.70 -6.16 -1.57
N SER A 5 13.97 -7.26 -1.48
CA SER A 5 12.59 -7.27 -0.99
C SER A 5 12.65 -6.74 0.44
N ILE A 6 12.49 -5.43 0.58
CA ILE A 6 12.38 -4.77 1.87
C ILE A 6 10.99 -5.14 2.35
N THR A 7 10.88 -6.25 3.06
CA THR A 7 9.69 -6.59 3.83
C THR A 7 9.68 -5.67 5.04
N PRO A 8 8.79 -4.66 5.09
CA PRO A 8 8.75 -3.73 6.20
C PRO A 8 8.21 -4.40 7.45
N SER A 9 8.54 -3.86 8.61
CA SER A 9 8.12 -4.40 9.90
C SER A 9 6.70 -3.95 10.27
N LEU A 10 5.96 -4.74 11.06
CA LEU A 10 4.61 -4.37 11.51
C LEU A 10 4.57 -3.04 12.28
N THR A 11 5.68 -2.64 12.91
CA THR A 11 5.81 -1.35 13.60
C THR A 11 5.71 -0.15 12.65
N GLU A 12 6.02 -0.32 11.37
CA GLU A 12 5.88 0.72 10.34
C GLU A 12 4.43 0.90 9.88
N PHE A 13 3.51 0.02 10.31
CA PHE A 13 2.09 0.07 10.00
C PHE A 13 1.23 0.14 11.27
N PRO A 14 1.28 1.25 12.02
CA PRO A 14 0.52 1.40 13.26
C PRO A 14 -1.00 1.38 13.05
N ASN A 15 -1.45 1.65 11.82
CA ASN A 15 -2.86 1.70 11.42
C ASN A 15 -3.31 0.42 10.69
N ALA A 16 -2.46 -0.61 10.64
CA ALA A 16 -2.81 -1.86 10.00
C ALA A 16 -4.01 -2.54 10.72
N PRO A 17 -4.92 -3.17 9.96
CA PRO A 17 -5.96 -3.99 10.56
C PRO A 17 -5.34 -5.20 11.28
N VAL A 18 -6.00 -5.66 12.35
CA VAL A 18 -5.46 -6.68 13.26
C VAL A 18 -5.12 -8.02 12.59
N SER A 19 -5.72 -8.30 11.44
CA SER A 19 -5.55 -9.53 10.66
C SER A 19 -4.64 -9.34 9.44
N TRP A 20 -3.88 -8.25 9.36
CA TRP A 20 -3.00 -7.96 8.25
C TRP A 20 -1.54 -7.99 8.68
N SER A 21 -0.70 -8.64 7.86
CA SER A 21 0.75 -8.59 7.98
C SER A 21 1.41 -8.16 6.65
N PRO A 22 2.61 -7.56 6.70
CA PRO A 22 3.42 -7.33 5.51
C PRO A 22 3.66 -8.62 4.71
N GLN A 23 3.90 -9.75 5.41
CA GLN A 23 4.11 -11.05 4.79
C GLN A 23 2.91 -11.52 3.95
N ASP A 24 1.68 -11.25 4.41
CA ASP A 24 0.49 -11.58 3.63
C ASP A 24 0.44 -10.78 2.33
N SER A 25 0.82 -9.50 2.39
CA SER A 25 0.87 -8.65 1.19
C SER A 25 1.91 -9.12 0.20
N GLU A 26 3.08 -9.53 0.70
CA GLU A 26 4.16 -10.10 -0.13
C GLU A 26 3.75 -11.42 -0.76
N THR A 27 3.07 -12.30 -0.02
CA THR A 27 2.53 -13.56 -0.55
C THR A 27 1.50 -13.32 -1.66
N ILE A 28 0.60 -12.33 -1.48
CA ILE A 28 -0.38 -11.95 -2.51
C ILE A 28 0.33 -11.38 -3.73
N ALA A 29 1.32 -10.51 -3.54
CA ALA A 29 2.07 -9.91 -4.63
C ALA A 29 2.84 -10.97 -5.42
N GLU A 30 3.53 -11.90 -4.76
CA GLU A 30 4.23 -13.01 -5.39
C GLU A 30 3.28 -13.91 -6.21
N ALA A 31 2.09 -14.20 -5.66
CA ALA A 31 1.07 -14.98 -6.37
C ALA A 31 0.57 -14.28 -7.66
N GLU A 32 0.54 -12.94 -7.66
CA GLU A 32 0.20 -12.11 -8.82
C GLU A 32 1.42 -11.78 -9.70
N GLY A 33 2.62 -12.22 -9.34
CA GLY A 33 3.87 -11.92 -10.05
C GLY A 33 4.29 -10.44 -9.95
N LEU A 34 3.93 -9.78 -8.86
CA LEU A 34 4.22 -8.38 -8.55
C LEU A 34 5.35 -8.27 -7.52
N ASP A 35 6.27 -7.33 -7.75
CA ASP A 35 7.29 -6.97 -6.78
C ASP A 35 6.82 -5.77 -5.94
N LEU A 36 6.71 -5.97 -4.62
CA LEU A 36 6.38 -4.88 -3.69
C LEU A 36 7.59 -3.97 -3.47
N THR A 37 7.63 -2.88 -4.23
CA THR A 37 8.61 -1.80 -4.04
C THR A 37 8.20 -0.86 -2.89
N ALA A 38 9.11 0.03 -2.49
CA ALA A 38 8.84 1.07 -1.49
C ALA A 38 7.58 1.90 -1.81
N ASP A 39 7.32 2.17 -3.09
CA ASP A 39 6.13 2.89 -3.52
C ASP A 39 4.85 2.09 -3.24
N HIS A 40 4.85 0.78 -3.50
CA HIS A 40 3.71 -0.09 -3.21
C HIS A 40 3.41 -0.14 -1.71
N TRP A 41 4.46 -0.20 -0.86
CA TRP A 41 4.29 -0.13 0.59
C TRP A 41 3.71 1.20 1.05
N ALA A 42 4.10 2.32 0.42
CA ALA A 42 3.50 3.62 0.68
C ALA A 42 2.00 3.69 0.31
N VAL A 43 1.58 3.00 -0.77
CA VAL A 43 0.15 2.86 -1.13
C VAL A 43 -0.61 2.16 0.00
N ILE A 44 -0.09 1.02 0.44
CA ILE A 44 -0.71 0.17 1.46
C ILE A 44 -0.84 0.95 2.78
N GLN A 45 0.21 1.66 3.18
CA GLN A 45 0.18 2.48 4.40
C GLN A 45 -0.85 3.60 4.31
N ALA A 46 -0.94 4.29 3.16
CA ALA A 46 -1.93 5.35 2.95
C ALA A 46 -3.37 4.82 2.98
N LEU A 47 -3.60 3.63 2.42
CA LEU A 47 -4.89 2.94 2.50
C LEU A 47 -5.25 2.64 3.97
N GLN A 48 -4.34 2.01 4.71
CA GLN A 48 -4.57 1.68 6.10
C GLN A 48 -4.84 2.91 6.97
N GLU A 49 -4.10 4.00 6.76
CA GLU A 49 -4.34 5.29 7.44
C GLU A 49 -5.71 5.87 7.09
N TYR A 50 -6.13 5.78 5.82
CA TYR A 50 -7.45 6.23 5.38
C TYR A 50 -8.57 5.42 6.03
N PHE A 51 -8.45 4.09 6.08
CA PHE A 51 -9.43 3.19 6.69
C PHE A 51 -9.48 3.34 8.22
N ALA A 52 -8.33 3.47 8.89
CA ALA A 52 -8.28 3.68 10.33
C ALA A 52 -8.90 5.03 10.75
N ARG A 53 -8.86 6.04 9.87
CA ARG A 53 -9.48 7.36 10.12
C ARG A 53 -10.95 7.43 9.74
N ASN A 54 -11.45 6.54 8.88
CA ASN A 54 -12.81 6.56 8.37
C ASN A 54 -13.55 5.26 8.72
N ASP A 55 -14.27 5.26 9.84
CA ASP A 55 -15.25 4.21 10.20
C ASP A 55 -16.58 4.33 9.40
N GLY A 56 -16.65 5.26 8.44
CA GLY A 56 -17.85 5.58 7.66
C GLY A 56 -17.86 4.97 6.25
N PRO A 57 -18.86 5.31 5.41
CA PRO A 57 -18.91 4.85 4.03
C PRO A 57 -17.65 5.30 3.27
N ILE A 58 -16.93 4.31 2.74
CA ILE A 58 -15.67 4.51 2.00
C ILE A 58 -15.96 5.43 0.81
N LYS A 59 -15.33 6.60 0.79
CA LYS A 59 -15.41 7.49 -0.37
C LYS A 59 -14.33 7.07 -1.36
N VAL A 60 -14.64 6.02 -2.11
CA VAL A 60 -13.74 5.43 -3.12
C VAL A 60 -13.17 6.48 -4.07
N ARG A 61 -13.96 7.51 -4.43
CA ARG A 61 -13.47 8.62 -5.27
C ARG A 61 -12.37 9.45 -4.60
N GLU A 62 -12.55 9.85 -3.34
CA GLU A 62 -11.52 10.62 -2.61
C GLU A 62 -10.25 9.79 -2.40
N LEU A 63 -10.41 8.50 -2.12
CA LEU A 63 -9.29 7.57 -2.02
C LEU A 63 -8.55 7.45 -3.35
N GLN A 64 -9.28 7.27 -4.45
CA GLN A 64 -8.71 7.11 -5.77
C GLN A 64 -8.02 8.40 -6.25
N ASP A 65 -8.60 9.58 -5.97
CA ASP A 65 -7.97 10.88 -6.25
C ASP A 65 -6.70 11.08 -5.40
N ALA A 66 -6.73 10.73 -4.10
CA ALA A 66 -5.55 10.82 -3.23
C ALA A 66 -4.43 9.89 -3.67
N LEU A 67 -4.76 8.66 -4.09
CA LEU A 67 -3.79 7.74 -4.67
C LEU A 67 -3.29 8.24 -6.03
N HIS A 68 -4.16 8.75 -6.89
CA HIS A 68 -3.76 9.29 -8.18
C HIS A 68 -2.78 10.46 -8.00
N GLU A 69 -3.03 11.36 -7.05
CA GLU A 69 -2.12 12.45 -6.70
C GLU A 69 -0.81 11.90 -6.10
N ARG A 70 -0.84 11.01 -5.12
CA ARG A 70 0.40 10.50 -4.50
C ARG A 70 1.28 9.70 -5.46
N PHE A 71 0.69 9.03 -6.44
CA PHE A 71 1.39 8.19 -7.41
C PHE A 71 1.44 8.82 -8.81
N HIS A 72 1.07 10.10 -8.96
CA HIS A 72 1.13 10.80 -10.26
C HIS A 72 2.56 10.85 -10.84
N GLN A 73 3.58 10.75 -9.97
CA GLN A 73 4.99 10.71 -10.39
C GLN A 73 5.42 9.36 -10.95
N ILE A 74 4.67 8.28 -10.67
CA ILE A 74 5.01 6.89 -11.00
C ILE A 74 4.22 6.40 -12.24
N GLY A 75 3.20 7.12 -12.70
CA GLY A 75 2.59 6.89 -14.03
C GLY A 75 1.64 8.02 -14.47
N GLY A 76 1.69 8.56 -15.69
CA GLY A 76 2.60 8.24 -16.79
C GLY A 76 2.63 9.32 -17.88
N ARG A 77 3.83 9.69 -18.31
CA ARG A 77 4.11 10.12 -19.68
C ARG A 77 5.41 9.46 -20.12
N ARG A 78 5.33 8.90 -21.32
CA ARG A 78 6.45 8.42 -22.15
C ARG A 78 7.54 9.48 -22.30
#